data_AF-A0A821ZW63-F1
#
_entry.id   AF-A0A821ZW63-F1
#
_cell.length_a   1.000
_cell.length_b   1.000
_cell.length_c   1.000
_cell.angle_alpha   90.00
_cell.angle_beta   90.00
_cell.angle_gamma   90.00
#
_symmetry.space_group_name_H-M   'P 1'
#
loop_
_entity.id
_entity.type
_entity.pdbx_description
1 polymer ?
#
loop_
_entity_poly.entity_id
_entity_poly.type
_entity_poly.pdbx_seq_one_letter_code
_entity_poly.pdbx_strand_id
1 'polypeptide(L)'
;MKYLTFVISITILFSVYSSNAQQCDQISNVARFDCYPEKDPNKEKCLARNCCWRLPIEPANYTQKQSIGFGFVDVPFCYYPKDFPNYKIASNEITDFGQRIRILKRQTTYMPHDILNLTVDLIYETEQRFRIRIYDSANQRYEVPLQVPVVEKKANITDYEVKLSEQPFAILVTRKSTGAILFDSSVSSLIFADQFIKFSTRLSSPLLYGLGEHQQPLLINVTHEWKRLTFYTRDFPPMQYINLYGVHPFHINLEPASDNQTNVHGQFFLNSNAMDIDLQPLPALTYTTIGGIID
;
A
#
# COMPACT_ATOMS: atom_id res chain seq x y z
N MET A 1 -63.16 45.65 15.27
CA MET A 1 -63.14 44.37 16.02
C MET A 1 -63.39 43.22 15.05
N LYS A 2 -62.32 42.60 14.53
CA LYS A 2 -62.17 41.19 14.12
C LYS A 2 -60.77 41.04 13.51
N TYR A 3 -59.95 40.23 14.16
CA TYR A 3 -58.53 40.02 13.91
C TYR A 3 -58.30 39.17 12.66
N LEU A 4 -57.30 39.52 11.86
CA LEU A 4 -56.79 38.73 10.74
C LEU A 4 -55.63 37.86 11.26
N THR A 5 -55.83 36.55 11.37
CA THR A 5 -54.82 35.59 11.81
C THR A 5 -53.96 35.16 10.62
N PHE A 6 -52.67 35.48 10.64
CA PHE A 6 -51.69 34.99 9.67
C PHE A 6 -51.07 33.69 10.22
N VAL A 7 -51.26 32.58 9.52
CA VAL A 7 -50.64 31.29 9.85
C VAL A 7 -49.36 31.16 9.04
N ILE A 8 -48.21 31.23 9.71
CA ILE A 8 -46.90 30.98 9.10
C ILE A 8 -46.63 29.48 9.20
N SER A 9 -46.61 28.79 8.06
CA SER A 9 -46.19 27.39 7.98
C SER A 9 -44.66 27.35 7.85
N ILE A 10 -43.98 26.85 8.88
CA ILE A 10 -42.55 26.62 8.88
C ILE A 10 -42.31 25.17 8.42
N THR A 11 -41.87 25.00 7.18
CA THR A 11 -41.36 23.73 6.66
C THR A 11 -39.91 23.55 7.09
N ILE A 12 -39.70 22.70 8.10
CA ILE A 12 -38.36 22.29 8.54
C ILE A 12 -37.85 21.24 7.53
N LEU A 13 -36.90 21.65 6.68
CA LEU A 13 -36.12 20.74 5.84
C LEU A 13 -35.13 20.00 6.74
N PHE A 14 -35.44 18.76 7.09
CA PHE A 14 -34.46 17.84 7.66
C PHE A 14 -33.48 17.42 6.56
N SER A 15 -32.27 17.96 6.59
CA SER A 15 -31.14 17.38 5.87
C SER A 15 -30.78 16.06 6.53
N VAL A 16 -31.22 14.95 5.94
CA VAL A 16 -30.75 13.62 6.32
C VAL A 16 -29.28 13.53 5.90
N TYR A 17 -28.37 13.76 6.84
CA TYR A 17 -26.99 13.35 6.68
C TYR A 17 -26.99 11.82 6.68
N SER A 18 -26.86 11.22 5.48
CA SER A 18 -26.58 9.80 5.36
C SER A 18 -25.17 9.57 5.90
N SER A 19 -25.05 9.27 7.19
CA SER A 19 -23.83 8.67 7.74
C SER A 19 -23.72 7.30 7.08
N ASN A 20 -22.95 7.19 6.00
CA ASN A 20 -22.56 5.88 5.49
C ASN A 20 -21.88 5.17 6.65
N ALA A 21 -22.52 4.15 7.20
CA ALA A 21 -21.92 3.34 8.25
C ALA A 21 -20.68 2.69 7.63
N GLN A 22 -19.52 3.10 8.13
CA GLN A 22 -18.23 2.61 7.70
C GLN A 22 -18.21 1.08 7.65
N GLN A 23 -17.74 0.49 6.55
CA GLN A 23 -17.72 -0.97 6.37
C GLN A 23 -16.58 -1.60 7.17
N CYS A 24 -16.77 -1.68 8.48
CA CYS A 24 -15.90 -2.42 9.39
C CYS A 24 -16.31 -3.88 9.46
N ASP A 25 -16.10 -4.60 8.36
CA ASP A 25 -16.26 -6.04 8.31
C ASP A 25 -15.37 -6.72 9.35
N GLN A 26 -15.80 -7.89 9.83
CA GLN A 26 -14.93 -8.76 10.62
C GLN A 26 -13.90 -9.40 9.69
N ILE A 27 -12.78 -8.70 9.50
CA ILE A 27 -11.61 -9.22 8.79
C ILE A 27 -10.65 -9.91 9.77
N SER A 28 -9.93 -10.92 9.28
CA SER A 28 -8.91 -11.61 10.07
C SER A 28 -7.79 -10.64 10.47
N ASN A 29 -7.13 -10.91 11.60
CA ASN A 29 -6.04 -10.06 12.10
C ASN A 29 -4.95 -9.85 11.04
N VAL A 30 -4.56 -10.91 10.32
CA VAL A 30 -3.52 -10.89 9.29
C VAL A 30 -3.87 -10.01 8.09
N ALA A 31 -5.15 -9.78 7.83
CA ALA A 31 -5.64 -8.96 6.72
C ALA A 31 -5.84 -7.47 7.09
N ARG A 32 -5.55 -7.07 8.33
CA ARG A 32 -5.67 -5.67 8.75
C ARG A 32 -4.47 -4.87 8.26
N PHE A 33 -4.73 -3.78 7.53
CA PHE A 33 -3.71 -2.81 7.15
C PHE A 33 -3.84 -1.57 8.03
N ASP A 34 -2.72 -1.18 8.65
CA ASP A 34 -2.68 -0.14 9.66
C ASP A 34 -3.06 1.25 9.10
N CYS A 35 -4.09 1.86 9.68
CA CYS A 35 -4.54 3.22 9.35
C CYS A 35 -4.00 4.29 10.32
N TYR A 36 -3.34 3.87 11.39
CA TYR A 36 -2.72 4.77 12.36
C TYR A 36 -1.29 4.27 12.69
N PRO A 37 -0.33 4.44 11.76
CA PRO A 37 1.05 3.98 11.96
C PRO A 37 1.88 4.87 12.91
N GLU A 38 1.34 6.02 13.29
CA GLU A 38 1.93 6.94 14.27
C GLU A 38 1.81 6.39 15.71
N LYS A 39 2.52 7.03 16.64
CA LYS A 39 2.50 6.65 18.05
C LYS A 39 1.13 6.90 18.69
N ASP A 40 0.81 6.07 19.68
CA ASP A 40 -0.36 6.20 20.56
C ASP A 40 -1.71 6.22 19.81
N PRO A 41 -2.04 5.14 19.08
CA PRO A 41 -3.34 4.99 18.45
C PRO A 41 -4.42 4.86 19.53
N ASN A 42 -5.55 5.53 19.33
CA ASN A 42 -6.74 5.35 20.17
C ASN A 42 -8.01 5.31 19.31
N LYS A 43 -9.10 4.84 19.91
CA LYS A 43 -10.38 4.67 19.21
C LYS A 43 -10.87 5.97 18.58
N GLU A 44 -10.80 7.08 19.30
CA GLU A 44 -11.30 8.38 18.84
C GLU A 44 -10.51 8.87 17.62
N LYS A 45 -9.18 8.91 17.71
CA LYS A 45 -8.28 9.29 16.61
C LYS A 45 -8.44 8.38 15.40
N CYS A 46 -8.65 7.09 15.61
CA CYS A 46 -8.88 6.12 14.54
C CYS A 46 -10.19 6.41 13.78
N LEU A 47 -11.29 6.59 14.52
CA LEU A 47 -12.59 6.88 13.92
C LEU A 47 -12.60 8.25 13.23
N ALA A 48 -11.84 9.22 13.74
CA ALA A 48 -11.66 10.53 13.10
C ALA A 48 -10.97 10.43 11.72
N ARG A 49 -10.21 9.36 11.44
CA ARG A 49 -9.65 9.05 10.11
C ARG A 49 -10.61 8.28 9.20
N ASN A 50 -11.86 8.07 9.64
CA ASN A 50 -12.79 7.13 9.02
C ASN A 50 -12.17 5.73 8.88
N CYS A 51 -11.52 5.26 9.96
CA CYS A 51 -10.88 3.94 10.06
C CYS A 51 -11.51 3.06 11.14
N CYS A 52 -11.36 1.76 11.01
CA CYS A 52 -12.02 0.78 11.87
C CYS A 52 -11.20 0.54 13.12
N TRP A 53 -11.84 0.63 14.29
CA TRP A 53 -11.22 0.30 15.56
C TRP A 53 -11.75 -1.02 16.13
N ARG A 54 -10.91 -2.06 16.18
CA ARG A 54 -11.21 -3.31 16.88
C ARG A 54 -9.96 -3.94 17.48
N LEU A 55 -10.12 -4.54 18.66
CA LEU A 55 -9.08 -5.36 19.26
C LEU A 55 -8.78 -6.58 18.35
N PRO A 56 -7.53 -7.08 18.33
CA PRO A 56 -7.19 -8.33 17.67
C PRO A 56 -8.04 -9.48 18.23
N ILE A 57 -8.45 -10.39 17.35
CA ILE A 57 -9.12 -11.62 17.77
C ILE A 57 -8.02 -12.59 18.21
N GLU A 58 -7.83 -12.74 19.52
CA GLU A 58 -6.79 -13.63 20.04
C GLU A 58 -7.24 -15.10 19.99
N PRO A 59 -6.49 -16.03 19.37
CA PRO A 59 -6.63 -17.44 19.71
C PRO A 59 -6.22 -17.63 21.18
N ALA A 60 -6.79 -18.62 21.87
CA ALA A 60 -6.61 -18.85 23.32
C ALA A 60 -5.15 -18.98 23.81
N ASN A 61 -4.17 -19.07 22.90
CA ASN A 61 -2.73 -19.18 23.17
C ASN A 61 -1.89 -18.02 22.58
N TYR A 62 -2.49 -16.95 22.03
CA TYR A 62 -1.73 -15.77 21.66
C TYR A 62 -1.36 -15.00 22.93
N THR A 63 -0.15 -15.26 23.39
CA THR A 63 0.52 -14.29 24.25
C THR A 63 0.79 -13.10 23.35
N GLN A 64 0.15 -11.97 23.65
CA GLN A 64 0.56 -10.66 23.14
C GLN A 64 2.02 -10.52 23.56
N LYS A 65 2.94 -11.00 22.73
CA LYS A 65 4.36 -10.78 22.95
C LYS A 65 4.46 -9.28 22.87
N GLN A 66 4.67 -8.64 24.02
CA GLN A 66 5.14 -7.27 24.14
C GLN A 66 6.58 -7.18 23.56
N SER A 67 6.81 -7.75 22.39
CA SER A 67 7.94 -7.43 21.53
C SER A 67 7.64 -6.09 20.85
N ILE A 68 7.33 -5.07 21.65
CA ILE A 68 7.56 -3.67 21.28
C ILE A 68 9.08 -3.50 21.42
N GLY A 69 9.79 -4.10 20.48
CA GLY A 69 11.24 -4.03 20.31
C GLY A 69 11.55 -3.47 18.93
N PHE A 70 12.82 -3.15 18.69
CA PHE A 70 13.24 -2.63 17.38
C PHE A 70 12.74 -3.55 16.25
N GLY A 71 11.96 -2.98 15.34
CA GLY A 71 11.47 -3.61 14.11
C GLY A 71 10.28 -4.56 14.21
N PHE A 72 9.75 -4.87 15.40
CA PHE A 72 8.51 -5.63 15.54
C PHE A 72 7.33 -4.69 15.82
N VAL A 73 6.21 -4.93 15.14
CA VAL A 73 4.96 -4.19 15.35
C VAL A 73 3.83 -5.16 15.73
N ASP A 74 2.76 -4.66 16.32
CA ASP A 74 1.59 -5.48 16.70
C ASP A 74 0.51 -5.45 15.62
N VAL A 75 -0.46 -6.36 15.73
CA VAL A 75 -1.68 -6.33 14.91
C VAL A 75 -2.37 -4.97 15.11
N PRO A 76 -2.67 -4.22 14.04
CA PRO A 76 -3.23 -2.89 14.19
C PRO A 76 -4.66 -2.94 14.74
N PHE A 77 -4.90 -2.13 15.77
CA PHE A 77 -6.24 -1.94 16.33
C PHE A 77 -7.06 -1.02 15.42
N CYS A 78 -6.38 -0.04 14.80
CA CYS A 78 -6.92 0.86 13.81
C CYS A 78 -6.55 0.43 12.39
N TYR A 79 -7.52 0.03 11.58
CA TYR A 79 -7.25 -0.49 10.24
C TYR A 79 -8.18 0.13 9.18
N TYR A 80 -7.74 0.11 7.92
CA TYR A 80 -8.55 0.63 6.81
C TYR A 80 -9.83 -0.20 6.62
N PRO A 81 -11.01 0.43 6.47
CA PRO A 81 -12.20 -0.25 6.02
C PRO A 81 -12.12 -0.59 4.53
N LYS A 82 -12.99 -1.47 4.05
CA LYS A 82 -13.05 -1.83 2.62
C LYS A 82 -13.44 -0.65 1.71
N ASP A 83 -14.25 0.27 2.23
CA ASP A 83 -14.75 1.45 1.54
C ASP A 83 -13.90 2.71 1.78
N PHE A 84 -12.67 2.56 2.28
CA PHE A 84 -11.75 3.69 2.46
C PHE A 84 -11.51 4.42 1.12
N PRO A 85 -11.36 5.76 1.10
CA PRO A 85 -11.13 6.50 -0.13
C PRO A 85 -9.96 5.95 -0.95
N ASN A 86 -10.25 5.59 -2.20
CA ASN A 86 -9.28 5.04 -3.14
C ASN A 86 -9.44 5.71 -4.51
N TYR A 87 -8.44 5.50 -5.38
CA TYR A 87 -8.49 5.96 -6.75
C TYR A 87 -9.41 5.08 -7.60
N LYS A 88 -9.84 5.61 -8.72
CA LYS A 88 -10.50 4.87 -9.80
C LYS A 88 -9.87 5.22 -11.14
N ILE A 89 -9.97 4.31 -12.10
CA ILE A 89 -9.55 4.58 -13.48
C ILE A 89 -10.49 5.62 -14.11
N ALA A 90 -9.90 6.65 -14.71
CA ALA A 90 -10.61 7.69 -15.45
C ALA A 90 -10.40 7.58 -16.96
N SER A 91 -9.19 7.23 -17.39
CA SER A 91 -8.89 6.86 -18.76
C SER A 91 -7.75 5.85 -18.80
N ASN A 92 -7.70 5.06 -19.86
CA ASN A 92 -6.61 4.14 -20.16
C ASN A 92 -6.24 4.29 -21.63
N GLU A 93 -5.01 4.71 -21.89
CA GLU A 93 -4.44 4.93 -23.21
C GLU A 93 -3.39 3.85 -23.49
N ILE A 94 -3.49 3.19 -24.65
CA ILE A 94 -2.46 2.25 -25.09
C ILE A 94 -1.30 3.04 -25.68
N THR A 95 -0.08 2.73 -25.24
CA THR A 95 1.16 3.37 -25.67
C THR A 95 2.11 2.34 -26.28
N ASP A 96 3.17 2.80 -26.94
CA ASP A 96 4.18 1.90 -27.50
C ASP A 96 4.90 1.08 -26.42
N PHE A 97 5.10 1.67 -25.23
CA PHE A 97 5.72 1.00 -24.07
C PHE A 97 4.75 0.14 -23.26
N GLY A 98 3.43 0.27 -23.46
CA GLY A 98 2.43 -0.44 -22.67
C GLY A 98 1.10 0.31 -22.55
N GLN A 99 0.85 0.86 -21.36
CA GLN A 99 -0.39 1.58 -21.03
C GLN A 99 -0.08 2.82 -20.19
N ARG A 100 -0.83 3.89 -20.42
CA ARG A 100 -0.85 5.10 -19.60
C ARG A 100 -2.27 5.31 -19.09
N ILE A 101 -2.43 5.31 -17.77
CA ILE A 101 -3.73 5.34 -17.11
C ILE A 101 -3.82 6.60 -16.28
N ARG A 102 -4.92 7.33 -16.39
CA ARG A 102 -5.24 8.41 -15.47
C ARG A 102 -6.13 7.86 -14.36
N ILE A 103 -5.72 8.06 -13.12
CA ILE A 103 -6.49 7.64 -11.96
C ILE A 103 -6.90 8.87 -11.13
N LEU A 104 -8.14 8.85 -10.61
CA LEU A 104 -8.73 9.97 -9.88
C LEU A 104 -9.30 9.48 -8.55
N LYS A 105 -9.10 10.25 -7.49
CA LYS A 105 -9.69 10.02 -6.16
C LYS A 105 -10.64 11.17 -5.83
N ARG A 106 -11.88 10.85 -5.44
CA ARG A 106 -12.94 11.85 -5.21
C ARG A 106 -12.91 12.49 -3.82
N GLN A 107 -12.34 11.80 -2.85
CA GLN A 107 -12.33 12.21 -1.45
C GLN A 107 -10.88 12.25 -0.96
N THR A 108 -10.52 13.28 -0.22
CA THR A 108 -9.23 13.34 0.46
C THR A 108 -9.19 12.32 1.60
N THR A 109 -8.01 11.82 1.89
CA THR A 109 -7.72 11.03 3.08
C THR A 109 -7.46 11.96 4.27
N TYR A 110 -6.98 11.41 5.38
CA TYR A 110 -6.52 12.17 6.54
C TYR A 110 -5.15 12.84 6.33
N MET A 111 -4.47 12.60 5.20
CA MET A 111 -3.18 13.21 4.90
C MET A 111 -3.34 14.63 4.33
N PRO A 112 -2.51 15.59 4.77
CA PRO A 112 -2.48 16.92 4.15
C PRO A 112 -1.89 16.85 2.75
N HIS A 113 -2.35 17.72 1.85
CA HIS A 113 -1.85 17.82 0.46
C HIS A 113 -1.99 16.51 -0.34
N ASP A 114 -3.13 15.85 -0.18
CA ASP A 114 -3.52 14.67 -0.95
C ASP A 114 -3.61 14.99 -2.46
N ILE A 115 -2.90 14.24 -3.30
CA ILE A 115 -2.87 14.45 -4.75
C ILE A 115 -3.94 13.59 -5.40
N LEU A 116 -5.07 14.20 -5.79
CA LEU A 116 -6.25 13.44 -6.21
C LEU A 116 -6.18 12.91 -7.65
N ASN A 117 -5.28 13.43 -8.48
CA ASN A 117 -5.14 13.07 -9.89
C ASN A 117 -3.73 12.57 -10.14
N LEU A 118 -3.58 11.31 -10.53
CA LEU A 118 -2.29 10.71 -10.81
C LEU A 118 -2.28 10.10 -12.21
N THR A 119 -1.07 9.96 -12.75
CA THR A 119 -0.81 9.18 -13.95
C THR A 119 -0.07 7.90 -13.56
N VAL A 120 -0.50 6.79 -14.15
CA VAL A 120 0.11 5.48 -13.98
C VAL A 120 0.63 5.01 -15.33
N ASP A 121 1.94 4.80 -15.45
CA ASP A 121 2.55 4.17 -16.61
C ASP A 121 2.86 2.70 -16.30
N LEU A 122 2.30 1.80 -17.10
CA LEU A 122 2.59 0.38 -17.07
C LEU A 122 3.52 0.05 -18.24
N ILE A 123 4.77 -0.25 -17.92
CA ILE A 123 5.86 -0.34 -18.89
C ILE A 123 6.31 -1.80 -18.99
N TYR A 124 6.12 -2.40 -20.16
CA TYR A 124 6.46 -3.79 -20.45
C TYR A 124 7.88 -3.85 -21.02
N GLU A 125 8.88 -3.71 -20.15
CA GLU A 125 10.26 -3.50 -20.58
C GLU A 125 10.86 -4.72 -21.29
N THR A 126 10.73 -5.90 -20.68
CA THR A 126 11.24 -7.16 -21.23
C THR A 126 10.27 -8.30 -20.92
N GLU A 127 10.61 -9.50 -21.40
CA GLU A 127 9.87 -10.72 -21.09
C GLU A 127 9.72 -10.96 -19.57
N GLN A 128 10.71 -10.53 -18.78
CA GLN A 128 10.82 -10.81 -17.35
C GLN A 128 10.87 -9.57 -16.46
N ARG A 129 10.83 -8.37 -17.05
CA ARG A 129 10.85 -7.10 -16.32
C ARG A 129 9.66 -6.23 -16.68
N PHE A 130 8.87 -5.94 -15.66
CA PHE A 130 7.72 -5.06 -15.70
C PHE A 130 7.98 -3.88 -14.78
N ARG A 131 7.57 -2.68 -15.18
CA ARG A 131 7.78 -1.47 -14.39
C ARG A 131 6.47 -0.69 -14.25
N ILE A 132 6.20 -0.22 -13.05
CA ILE A 132 4.99 0.52 -12.68
C ILE A 132 5.45 1.89 -12.20
N ARG A 133 5.02 2.96 -12.87
CA ARG A 133 5.26 4.32 -12.38
C ARG A 133 3.93 4.95 -12.01
N ILE A 134 3.81 5.54 -10.82
CA ILE A 134 2.66 6.33 -10.39
C ILE A 134 3.17 7.70 -9.91
N TYR A 135 2.73 8.75 -10.59
CA TYR A 135 3.26 10.10 -10.39
C TYR A 135 2.21 11.18 -10.64
N ASP A 136 2.49 12.39 -10.15
CA ASP A 136 1.72 13.60 -10.47
C ASP A 136 2.19 14.14 -11.83
N SER A 137 1.31 14.13 -12.82
CA SER A 137 1.63 14.68 -14.15
C SER A 137 1.51 16.21 -14.23
N ALA A 138 0.84 16.85 -13.26
CA ALA A 138 0.67 18.29 -13.23
C ALA A 138 1.87 18.99 -12.57
N ASN A 139 2.55 18.33 -11.63
CA ASN A 139 3.70 18.88 -10.92
C ASN A 139 4.85 17.87 -10.91
N GLN A 140 6.01 18.30 -11.39
CA GLN A 140 7.21 17.48 -11.35
C GLN A 140 7.62 17.25 -9.89
N ARG A 141 7.76 15.97 -9.52
CA ARG A 141 8.23 15.54 -8.21
C ARG A 141 9.66 15.05 -8.30
N TYR A 142 10.31 14.90 -7.14
CA TYR A 142 11.63 14.29 -7.07
C TYR A 142 11.58 12.85 -7.59
N GLU A 143 12.53 12.52 -8.47
CA GLU A 143 12.78 11.17 -8.95
C GLU A 143 14.26 10.86 -8.72
N VAL A 144 14.58 9.61 -8.37
CA VAL A 144 15.96 9.19 -8.16
C VAL A 144 16.72 9.32 -9.49
N PRO A 145 17.85 10.06 -9.53
CA PRO A 145 18.62 10.27 -10.75
C PRO A 145 19.44 9.01 -11.10
N LEU A 146 18.74 7.96 -11.51
CA LEU A 146 19.31 6.69 -11.93
C LEU A 146 19.01 6.47 -13.42
N GLN A 147 20.02 6.06 -14.18
CA GLN A 147 19.80 5.64 -15.56
C GLN A 147 19.01 4.32 -15.56
N VAL A 148 17.78 4.39 -16.05
CA VAL A 148 16.88 3.26 -16.23
C VAL A 148 16.74 2.93 -17.71
N PRO A 149 16.45 1.66 -18.07
CA PRO A 149 16.23 1.28 -19.47
C PRO A 149 15.13 2.14 -20.12
N VAL A 150 15.41 2.67 -21.30
CA VAL A 150 14.43 3.38 -22.12
C VAL A 150 13.66 2.34 -22.93
N VAL A 151 12.33 2.36 -22.81
CA VAL A 151 11.45 1.41 -23.50
C VAL A 151 10.69 2.14 -24.60
N GLU A 152 11.16 1.99 -25.83
CA GLU A 152 10.48 2.55 -27.01
C GLU A 152 9.35 1.64 -27.50
N LYS A 153 9.45 0.33 -27.23
CA LYS A 153 8.45 -0.66 -27.63
C LYS A 153 8.30 -1.73 -26.55
N LYS A 154 7.06 -2.07 -26.23
CA LYS A 154 6.72 -3.14 -25.29
C LYS A 154 7.25 -4.50 -25.74
N ALA A 155 7.58 -5.34 -24.77
CA ALA A 155 7.92 -6.74 -25.02
C ALA A 155 6.79 -7.47 -25.77
N ASN A 156 7.15 -8.25 -26.79
CA ASN A 156 6.19 -9.04 -27.58
C ASN A 156 5.64 -10.24 -26.79
N ILE A 157 6.50 -10.84 -25.95
CA ILE A 157 6.21 -12.00 -25.10
C ILE A 157 6.61 -11.62 -23.68
N THR A 158 5.84 -12.11 -22.71
CA THR A 158 6.08 -11.87 -21.28
C THR A 158 5.81 -13.14 -20.48
N ASP A 159 6.57 -13.34 -19.40
CA ASP A 159 6.35 -14.39 -18.41
C ASP A 159 5.27 -14.02 -17.37
N TYR A 160 4.81 -12.77 -17.41
CA TYR A 160 3.83 -12.18 -16.50
C TYR A 160 2.57 -11.68 -17.24
N GLU A 161 1.44 -11.73 -16.54
CA GLU A 161 0.17 -11.16 -16.95
C GLU A 161 -0.18 -9.99 -16.03
N VAL A 162 -0.79 -8.93 -16.56
CA VAL A 162 -1.20 -7.73 -15.80
C VAL A 162 -2.70 -7.55 -15.96
N LYS A 163 -3.40 -7.41 -14.83
CA LYS A 163 -4.85 -7.14 -14.74
C LYS A 163 -5.08 -5.87 -13.92
N LEU A 164 -6.12 -5.13 -14.30
CA LEU A 164 -6.50 -3.89 -13.66
C LEU A 164 -7.90 -4.01 -13.08
N SER A 165 -8.06 -3.49 -11.87
CA SER A 165 -9.37 -3.19 -11.28
C SER A 165 -9.67 -1.71 -11.52
N GLU A 166 -10.88 -1.39 -11.97
CA GLU A 166 -11.25 0.00 -12.29
C GLU A 166 -11.64 0.82 -11.05
N GLN A 167 -12.42 0.24 -10.13
CA GLN A 167 -12.91 0.91 -8.94
C GLN A 167 -13.17 -0.10 -7.80
N PRO A 168 -12.35 -0.11 -6.74
CA PRO A 168 -11.13 0.68 -6.56
C PRO A 168 -10.05 0.32 -7.59
N PHE A 169 -9.20 1.29 -7.93
CA PHE A 169 -8.02 1.08 -8.75
C PHE A 169 -7.07 0.10 -8.07
N ALA A 170 -6.68 -0.96 -8.79
CA ALA A 170 -5.64 -1.88 -8.36
C ALA A 170 -4.94 -2.51 -9.56
N ILE A 171 -3.67 -2.89 -9.35
CA ILE A 171 -2.85 -3.62 -10.32
C ILE A 171 -2.60 -5.00 -9.74
N LEU A 172 -2.88 -6.03 -10.53
CA LEU A 172 -2.54 -7.42 -10.25
C LEU A 172 -1.57 -7.90 -11.34
N VAL A 173 -0.39 -8.37 -10.92
CA VAL A 173 0.62 -8.98 -11.77
C VAL A 173 0.78 -10.43 -11.34
N THR A 174 0.64 -11.37 -12.27
CA THR A 174 0.74 -12.81 -12.00
C THR A 174 1.71 -13.49 -12.95
N ARG A 175 2.42 -14.52 -12.48
CA ARG A 175 3.23 -15.39 -13.34
C ARG A 175 2.32 -16.21 -14.24
N LYS A 176 2.57 -16.23 -15.56
CA LYS A 176 1.73 -16.98 -16.51
C LYS A 176 1.81 -18.50 -16.32
N SER A 177 3.00 -19.01 -16.02
CA SER A 177 3.23 -20.47 -15.93
C SER A 177 2.60 -21.11 -14.70
N THR A 178 2.57 -20.41 -13.56
CA THR A 178 2.09 -20.96 -12.27
C THR A 178 0.84 -20.29 -11.74
N GLY A 179 0.48 -19.10 -12.24
CA GLY A 179 -0.57 -18.27 -11.67
C GLY A 179 -0.18 -17.56 -10.35
N ALA A 180 1.08 -17.65 -9.91
CA ALA A 180 1.54 -17.03 -8.68
C ALA A 180 1.40 -15.49 -8.71
N ILE A 181 1.04 -14.90 -7.57
CA ILE A 181 0.93 -13.45 -7.40
C ILE A 181 2.34 -12.85 -7.30
N LEU A 182 2.69 -12.00 -8.26
CA LEU A 182 3.97 -11.28 -8.27
C LEU A 182 3.82 -9.90 -7.61
N PHE A 183 2.68 -9.24 -7.84
CA PHE A 183 2.30 -7.96 -7.24
C PHE A 183 0.77 -7.88 -7.22
N ASP A 184 0.17 -7.44 -6.11
CA ASP A 184 -1.28 -7.24 -6.00
C ASP A 184 -1.57 -6.08 -5.06
N SER A 185 -1.89 -4.93 -5.65
CA SER A 185 -2.17 -3.71 -4.89
C SER A 185 -3.60 -3.60 -4.38
N SER A 186 -4.46 -4.61 -4.57
CA SER A 186 -5.87 -4.56 -4.16
C SER A 186 -6.07 -4.74 -2.65
N VAL A 187 -5.02 -5.14 -1.93
CA VAL A 187 -5.08 -5.49 -0.51
C VAL A 187 -5.27 -4.30 0.43
N SER A 188 -4.95 -3.08 -0.01
CA SER A 188 -5.09 -1.85 0.78
C SER A 188 -5.31 -0.63 -0.11
N SER A 189 -5.65 0.51 0.49
CA SER A 189 -5.87 1.76 -0.25
C SER A 189 -4.56 2.46 -0.59
N LEU A 190 -4.47 3.00 -1.81
CA LEU A 190 -3.38 3.87 -2.22
C LEU A 190 -3.58 5.28 -1.64
N ILE A 191 -2.61 5.75 -0.86
CA ILE A 191 -2.52 7.14 -0.41
C ILE A 191 -1.33 7.78 -1.12
N PHE A 192 -1.55 8.93 -1.74
CA PHE A 192 -0.52 9.69 -2.42
C PHE A 192 -0.72 11.16 -2.07
N ALA A 193 0.11 11.65 -1.17
CA ALA A 193 0.18 13.03 -0.73
C ALA A 193 1.61 13.54 -0.91
N ASP A 194 1.79 14.86 -0.83
CA ASP A 194 3.07 15.49 -1.12
C ASP A 194 4.25 14.95 -0.30
N GLN A 195 4.03 14.65 0.98
CA GLN A 195 5.07 14.08 1.87
C GLN A 195 4.65 12.75 2.50
N PHE A 196 3.72 12.04 1.85
CA PHE A 196 3.27 10.72 2.33
C PHE A 196 2.70 9.90 1.18
N ILE A 197 3.41 8.88 0.78
CA ILE A 197 2.97 7.91 -0.22
C ILE A 197 2.91 6.56 0.48
N LYS A 198 1.73 5.93 0.46
CA LYS A 198 1.49 4.62 1.05
C LYS A 198 0.79 3.71 0.05
N PHE A 199 1.40 2.57 -0.21
CA PHE A 199 0.82 1.52 -1.04
C PHE A 199 1.22 0.16 -0.51
N SER A 200 0.38 -0.84 -0.75
CA SER A 200 0.61 -2.21 -0.30
C SER A 200 0.60 -3.16 -1.48
N THR A 201 1.26 -4.31 -1.31
CA THR A 201 1.17 -5.43 -2.25
C THR A 201 1.10 -6.75 -1.51
N ARG A 202 0.30 -7.69 -2.00
CA ARG A 202 0.38 -9.08 -1.57
C ARG A 202 1.66 -9.74 -2.08
N LEU A 203 2.12 -10.75 -1.34
CA LEU A 203 3.22 -11.64 -1.70
C LEU A 203 2.71 -13.03 -2.11
N SER A 204 3.50 -13.77 -2.90
CA SER A 204 3.20 -15.16 -3.25
C SER A 204 3.40 -16.11 -2.07
N SER A 205 4.33 -15.79 -1.17
CA SER A 205 4.58 -16.55 0.06
C SER A 205 5.11 -15.64 1.18
N PRO A 206 5.12 -16.09 2.44
CA PRO A 206 5.65 -15.32 3.57
C PRO A 206 7.18 -15.32 3.65
N LEU A 207 7.89 -15.82 2.63
CA LEU A 207 9.33 -16.03 2.63
C LEU A 207 10.00 -15.10 1.62
N LEU A 208 10.87 -14.22 2.09
CA LEU A 208 11.58 -13.25 1.24
C LEU A 208 13.02 -12.99 1.71
N TYR A 209 13.83 -12.46 0.80
CA TYR A 209 15.21 -12.02 1.04
C TYR A 209 15.37 -10.56 0.63
N GLY A 210 16.31 -9.83 1.22
CA GLY A 210 16.65 -8.45 0.83
C GLY A 210 16.33 -7.42 1.92
N LEU A 211 15.82 -6.26 1.53
CA LEU A 211 15.40 -5.18 2.44
C LEU A 211 16.53 -4.70 3.36
N GLY A 212 17.66 -4.33 2.77
CA GLY A 212 18.85 -3.85 3.49
C GLY A 212 18.90 -2.32 3.64
N GLU A 213 19.68 -1.78 4.58
CA GLU A 213 20.58 -2.47 5.50
C GLU A 213 20.00 -2.60 6.92
N HIS A 214 19.87 -3.84 7.40
CA HIS A 214 19.40 -4.19 8.74
C HIS A 214 20.16 -5.40 9.25
N GLN A 215 20.49 -5.45 10.54
CA GLN A 215 20.97 -6.68 11.17
C GLN A 215 19.77 -7.60 11.43
N GLN A 216 19.57 -8.59 10.55
CA GLN A 216 18.49 -9.58 10.64
C GLN A 216 18.90 -10.90 9.96
N PRO A 217 18.17 -12.01 10.17
CA PRO A 217 18.38 -13.22 9.38
C PRO A 217 18.27 -12.95 7.88
N LEU A 218 19.08 -13.63 7.07
CA LEU A 218 19.06 -13.48 5.61
C LEU A 218 17.66 -13.79 5.03
N LEU A 219 17.07 -14.91 5.47
CA LEU A 219 15.68 -15.23 5.17
C LEU A 219 14.76 -14.49 6.13
N ILE A 220 13.92 -13.61 5.58
CA ILE A 220 12.83 -12.97 6.30
C ILE A 220 11.60 -13.88 6.16
N ASN A 221 11.07 -14.34 7.30
CA ASN A 221 9.86 -15.15 7.38
C ASN A 221 8.78 -14.37 8.14
N VAL A 222 7.67 -14.06 7.47
CA VAL A 222 6.57 -13.25 8.04
C VAL A 222 5.33 -14.07 8.38
N THR A 223 5.42 -15.40 8.37
CA THR A 223 4.27 -16.31 8.58
C THR A 223 3.49 -16.03 9.87
N HIS A 224 4.19 -15.58 10.91
CA HIS A 224 3.61 -15.29 12.24
C HIS A 224 4.11 -13.96 12.82
N GLU A 225 4.72 -13.11 12.01
CA GLU A 225 5.42 -11.92 12.48
C GLU A 225 4.95 -10.69 11.69
N TRP A 226 4.80 -9.58 12.41
CA TRP A 226 4.65 -8.26 11.83
C TRP A 226 5.94 -7.50 12.08
N LYS A 227 6.53 -6.95 11.01
CA LYS A 227 7.78 -6.21 11.09
C LYS A 227 7.67 -4.86 10.41
N ARG A 228 8.40 -3.89 10.93
CA ARG A 228 8.63 -2.59 10.29
C ARG A 228 10.13 -2.43 10.09
N LEU A 229 10.55 -2.27 8.84
CA LEU A 229 11.94 -1.99 8.48
C LEU A 229 12.03 -0.53 8.02
N THR A 230 12.87 0.25 8.67
CA THR A 230 13.04 1.69 8.38
C THR A 230 14.24 1.88 7.46
N PHE A 231 14.07 2.69 6.42
CA PHE A 231 15.07 2.94 5.39
C PHE A 231 15.42 4.42 5.39
N TYR A 232 16.55 4.73 6.02
CA TYR A 232 17.20 6.02 5.95
C TYR A 232 18.64 5.84 6.40
N THR A 233 19.61 6.24 5.58
CA THR A 233 21.03 6.00 5.85
C THR A 233 21.42 6.67 7.17
N ARG A 234 21.99 5.89 8.09
CA ARG A 234 22.30 6.32 9.44
C ARG A 234 23.59 5.70 9.92
N ASP A 235 24.50 6.54 10.41
CA ASP A 235 25.68 6.08 11.12
C ASP A 235 25.30 5.61 12.52
N PHE A 236 25.30 4.28 12.71
CA PHE A 236 25.06 3.67 14.01
C PHE A 236 25.62 2.25 14.05
N PRO A 237 26.17 1.79 15.19
CA PRO A 237 26.65 0.41 15.34
C PRO A 237 25.54 -0.60 14.98
N PRO A 238 25.83 -1.67 14.21
CA PRO A 238 24.83 -2.67 13.87
C PRO A 238 24.06 -3.16 15.09
N MET A 239 22.75 -2.97 15.05
CA MET A 239 21.79 -3.47 16.04
C MET A 239 20.59 -4.03 15.27
N GLN A 240 19.89 -4.99 15.87
CA GLN A 240 18.80 -5.68 15.20
C GLN A 240 17.68 -4.72 14.77
N TYR A 241 17.28 -4.84 13.50
CA TYR A 241 16.11 -4.18 12.90
C TYR A 241 16.04 -2.64 13.00
N ILE A 242 17.17 -1.96 13.18
CA ILE A 242 17.26 -0.51 13.01
C ILE A 242 17.80 -0.17 11.63
N ASN A 243 17.53 1.04 11.16
CA ASN A 243 18.14 1.57 9.94
C ASN A 243 19.65 1.80 10.15
N LEU A 244 20.45 1.31 9.20
CA LEU A 244 21.91 1.38 9.20
C LEU A 244 22.44 2.19 8.00
N TYR A 245 23.62 1.85 7.49
CA TYR A 245 24.38 2.69 6.57
C TYR A 245 23.81 2.72 5.15
N GLY A 246 23.27 1.59 4.68
CA GLY A 246 22.71 1.41 3.34
C GLY A 246 21.18 1.42 3.29
N VAL A 247 20.64 1.75 2.11
CA VAL A 247 19.21 1.70 1.78
C VAL A 247 19.03 0.96 0.46
N HIS A 248 18.41 -0.22 0.53
CA HIS A 248 18.18 -1.14 -0.58
C HIS A 248 16.74 -1.66 -0.52
N PRO A 249 15.76 -0.87 -1.03
CA PRO A 249 14.34 -1.25 -1.09
C PRO A 249 14.08 -2.26 -2.22
N PHE A 250 14.80 -3.38 -2.16
CA PHE A 250 14.70 -4.51 -3.07
C PHE A 250 14.48 -5.79 -2.26
N HIS A 251 13.57 -6.63 -2.71
CA HIS A 251 13.39 -7.96 -2.14
C HIS A 251 13.15 -9.01 -3.20
N ILE A 252 13.48 -10.25 -2.88
CA ILE A 252 13.17 -11.45 -3.66
C ILE A 252 12.17 -12.27 -2.85
N ASN A 253 10.98 -12.55 -3.41
CA ASN A 253 9.98 -13.40 -2.78
C ASN A 253 10.06 -14.80 -3.38
N LEU A 254 10.04 -15.81 -2.51
CA LEU A 254 9.98 -17.21 -2.91
C LEU A 254 8.53 -17.55 -3.24
N GLU A 255 8.27 -18.22 -4.35
CA GLU A 255 6.96 -18.82 -4.60
C GLU A 255 6.81 -20.14 -3.84
N PRO A 256 5.59 -20.56 -3.49
CA PRO A 256 5.35 -21.92 -3.02
C PRO A 256 5.90 -22.93 -4.03
N ALA A 257 6.60 -23.96 -3.54
CA ALA A 257 7.16 -24.98 -4.41
C ALA A 257 6.06 -25.72 -5.18
N SER A 258 6.27 -25.88 -6.48
CA SER A 258 5.43 -26.68 -7.38
C SER A 258 6.33 -27.64 -8.15
N ASP A 259 5.97 -28.92 -8.23
CA ASP A 259 6.73 -29.94 -8.98
C ASP A 259 8.23 -30.00 -8.62
N ASN A 260 8.55 -29.89 -7.33
CA ASN A 260 9.93 -29.86 -6.80
C ASN A 260 10.81 -28.69 -7.31
N GLN A 261 10.19 -27.63 -7.86
CA GLN A 261 10.86 -26.40 -8.25
C GLN A 261 10.31 -25.22 -7.44
N THR A 262 11.19 -24.28 -7.11
CA THR A 262 10.84 -23.04 -6.43
C THR A 262 11.15 -21.87 -7.36
N ASN A 263 10.10 -21.23 -7.87
CA ASN A 263 10.24 -19.99 -8.61
C ASN A 263 10.48 -18.82 -7.65
N VAL A 264 11.05 -17.74 -8.18
CA VAL A 264 11.27 -16.49 -7.44
C VAL A 264 10.95 -15.29 -8.32
N HIS A 265 10.61 -14.19 -7.69
CA HIS A 265 10.55 -12.88 -8.33
C HIS A 265 11.14 -11.81 -7.43
N GLY A 266 11.67 -10.75 -8.06
CA GLY A 266 12.17 -9.58 -7.37
C GLY A 266 11.22 -8.40 -7.51
N GLN A 267 11.12 -7.57 -6.48
CA GLN A 267 10.53 -6.24 -6.55
C GLN A 267 11.55 -5.22 -6.07
N PHE A 268 11.76 -4.18 -6.88
CA PHE A 268 12.60 -3.03 -6.55
C PHE A 268 11.73 -1.79 -6.53
N PHE A 269 11.83 -0.99 -5.47
CA PHE A 269 11.15 0.31 -5.38
C PHE A 269 12.18 1.42 -5.53
N LEU A 270 12.21 2.11 -6.67
CA LEU A 270 13.15 3.17 -7.00
C LEU A 270 12.73 4.49 -6.33
N ASN A 271 12.94 4.57 -5.02
CA ASN A 271 12.68 5.75 -4.22
C ASN A 271 13.77 5.88 -3.14
N SER A 272 14.28 7.09 -2.92
CA SER A 272 15.39 7.35 -1.98
C SER A 272 14.99 8.23 -0.79
N ASN A 273 13.71 8.62 -0.70
CA ASN A 273 13.20 9.30 0.48
C ASN A 273 13.19 8.33 1.67
N ALA A 274 13.18 8.88 2.89
CA ALA A 274 13.01 8.06 4.08
C ALA A 274 11.69 7.28 3.97
N MET A 275 11.73 5.98 4.28
CA MET A 275 10.55 5.13 4.18
C MET A 275 10.53 4.05 5.23
N ASP A 276 9.33 3.59 5.56
CA ASP A 276 9.11 2.35 6.28
C ASP A 276 8.53 1.31 5.32
N ILE A 277 8.97 0.07 5.49
CA ILE A 277 8.38 -1.10 4.84
C ILE A 277 7.82 -2.01 5.93
N ASP A 278 6.50 -2.06 6.00
CA ASP A 278 5.76 -2.96 6.89
C ASP A 278 5.54 -4.31 6.23
N LEU A 279 5.84 -5.36 6.96
CA LEU A 279 5.75 -6.76 6.58
C LEU A 279 4.69 -7.42 7.47
N GLN A 280 3.74 -8.13 6.88
CA GLN A 280 2.66 -8.78 7.63
C GLN A 280 2.35 -10.20 7.18
N PRO A 281 1.67 -11.02 8.01
CA PRO A 281 1.42 -12.44 7.71
C PRO A 281 0.40 -12.75 6.59
N LEU A 282 -0.25 -11.75 5.98
CA LEU A 282 -1.27 -11.97 4.94
C LEU A 282 -0.85 -12.89 3.77
N PRO A 283 0.42 -13.04 3.36
CA PRO A 283 1.61 -12.18 3.47
C PRO A 283 1.53 -10.94 2.57
N ALA A 284 1.97 -9.78 3.06
CA ALA A 284 1.97 -8.54 2.29
C ALA A 284 3.09 -7.58 2.74
N LEU A 285 3.46 -6.67 1.85
CA LEU A 285 4.27 -5.49 2.17
C LEU A 285 3.42 -4.23 2.08
N THR A 286 3.74 -3.24 2.92
CA THR A 286 3.26 -1.87 2.79
C THR A 286 4.43 -0.92 2.81
N TYR A 287 4.63 -0.21 1.71
CA TYR A 287 5.61 0.86 1.61
C TYR A 287 4.98 2.16 2.10
N THR A 288 5.66 2.89 2.97
CA THR A 288 5.28 4.22 3.41
C THR A 288 6.49 5.15 3.27
N THR A 289 6.51 6.00 2.25
CA THR A 289 7.63 6.93 1.98
C THR A 289 7.20 8.39 2.14
N ILE A 290 8.13 9.26 2.55
CA ILE A 290 7.86 10.68 2.80
C ILE A 290 8.02 11.58 1.57
N GLY A 291 8.11 11.02 0.36
CA GLY A 291 8.24 11.83 -0.84
C GLY A 291 8.51 11.02 -2.11
N GLY A 292 8.82 11.75 -3.17
CA GLY A 292 9.14 11.17 -4.48
C GLY A 292 7.90 10.69 -5.24
N ILE A 293 8.05 9.60 -5.99
CA ILE A 293 7.00 8.92 -6.74
C ILE A 293 6.98 7.41 -6.41
N ILE A 294 6.01 6.68 -6.96
CA ILE A 294 6.07 5.21 -7.00
C ILE A 294 6.72 4.82 -8.34
N ASP A 295 7.85 4.13 -8.31
CA ASP A 295 8.59 3.65 -9.49
C ASP A 295 9.23 2.30 -9.21
#